data_AF-A0A8H4B298-F1
#
_entry.id   AF-A0A8H4B298-F1
#
_cell.length_a   1.000
_cell.length_b   1.000
_cell.length_c   1.000
_cell.angle_alpha   90.00
_cell.angle_beta   90.00
_cell.angle_gamma   90.00
#
_symmetry.space_group_name_H-M   'P 1'
#
loop_
_entity.id
_entity.type
_entity.pdbx_description
1 polymer ?
#
loop_
_entity_poly.entity_id
_entity_poly.type
_entity_poly.pdbx_seq_one_letter_code
_entity_poly.pdbx_strand_id
1 'polypeptide(L)'
;MKINQEQTNFLINIKLLEIITFSFIDLSQKFPDLLKEFLSRIAFIVFNESKDLVDDKFLSSHLQNYRNYSQPFNQDFFNNLSSVCKEIKFQSLNLLNKIFKRSNKNLSVILIFPLPKFNTYPIIYNSWKELILPGSSTFTKYGYSELYKWWNGEVLLNFKWNTYGKYYFYMIWGFFSNFMGCFLIVSTLSNELSETAQNQLLIATIFFGAIHLTFEIRQFIYSPLAYLIDPWNYFDLGAILFPTFTSIVWLKYSMMPIWAVSISTLLLELKFLLFFRTIDVIGAYFAMIIGVAKSAFSFLIILSFIVFAFAHSLHILLRPTTEFSLNNFSYSNDSNNPWNLVTTYNSISKNGELSKNPILTESPTATTNMFTMLITSILAVYMMLMGDSTYLSNWVLTENIALVVLVVCFSFFTTIYLMNLFIGLLSNSIAETNKKELFLLQKAKILAEIELFYLLPYQRRKNNWFPELIFYRVHLDELQDMIKTIKNNKWKVTDEQPYLIDTILKINGVDEISDEKIDKSNEQIEQINKKIDENNEKINEKIDKLMELITKNQEHNV
;
A
#
# COMPACT_ATOMS: atom_id res chain seq x y z
N MET A 1 21.95 12.65 -49.91
CA MET A 1 23.02 12.64 -48.88
C MET A 1 22.64 13.53 -47.68
N LYS A 2 21.43 13.34 -47.11
CA LYS A 2 20.90 14.09 -45.95
C LYS A 2 20.48 13.17 -44.79
N ILE A 3 20.75 11.87 -44.91
CA ILE A 3 20.37 10.82 -43.93
C ILE A 3 21.41 10.69 -42.78
N ASN A 4 22.55 11.39 -42.83
CA ASN A 4 23.72 11.08 -41.98
C ASN A 4 24.16 12.17 -40.97
N GLN A 5 23.31 13.11 -40.58
CA GLN A 5 23.65 14.10 -39.54
C GLN A 5 22.71 14.06 -38.33
N GLU A 6 21.40 13.96 -38.54
CA GLU A 6 20.43 13.88 -37.45
C GLU A 6 20.46 12.53 -36.71
N GLN A 7 20.53 11.41 -37.44
CA GLN A 7 20.69 10.07 -36.84
C GLN A 7 22.00 9.94 -36.05
N THR A 8 23.07 10.55 -36.55
CA THR A 8 24.40 10.57 -35.94
C THR A 8 24.41 11.40 -34.66
N ASN A 9 23.75 12.57 -34.64
CA ASN A 9 23.58 13.38 -33.44
C ASN A 9 22.72 12.66 -32.39
N PHE A 10 21.64 11.99 -32.79
CA PHE A 10 20.82 11.19 -31.88
C PHE A 10 21.62 10.03 -31.26
N LEU A 11 22.41 9.31 -32.05
CA LEU A 11 23.25 8.20 -31.58
C LEU A 11 24.39 8.66 -30.65
N ILE A 12 25.00 9.81 -30.93
CA ILE A 12 26.02 10.44 -30.06
C ILE A 12 25.40 10.87 -28.73
N ASN A 13 24.21 11.48 -28.76
CA ASN A 13 23.47 11.86 -27.56
C ASN A 13 23.07 10.64 -26.73
N ILE A 14 22.67 9.52 -27.35
CA ILE A 14 22.39 8.26 -26.64
C ILE A 14 23.64 7.73 -25.94
N LYS A 15 24.81 7.74 -26.59
CA LYS A 15 26.06 7.26 -25.97
C LYS A 15 26.47 8.09 -24.75
N LEU A 16 26.25 9.41 -24.79
CA LEU A 16 26.46 10.28 -23.62
C LEU A 16 25.49 9.94 -22.50
N LEU A 17 24.21 9.74 -22.82
CA LEU A 17 23.20 9.32 -21.85
C LEU A 17 23.51 7.94 -21.25
N GLU A 18 24.09 7.01 -22.01
CA GLU A 18 24.53 5.70 -21.51
C GLU A 18 25.63 5.82 -20.43
N ILE A 19 26.60 6.73 -20.62
CA ILE A 19 27.65 6.99 -19.62
C ILE A 19 27.00 7.51 -18.33
N ILE A 20 26.04 8.43 -18.45
CA ILE A 20 25.32 8.98 -17.29
C ILE A 20 24.47 7.89 -16.62
N THR A 21 23.79 7.04 -17.37
CA THR A 21 23.07 5.88 -16.82
C THR A 21 24.00 4.92 -16.07
N PHE A 22 25.20 4.68 -16.59
CA PHE A 22 26.18 3.81 -15.94
C PHE A 22 26.68 4.42 -14.62
N SER A 23 26.95 5.73 -14.61
CA SER A 23 27.39 6.47 -13.42
C SER A 23 26.24 6.96 -12.53
N PHE A 24 24.99 6.62 -12.83
CA PHE A 24 23.80 7.15 -12.16
C PHE A 24 23.83 6.92 -10.65
N ILE A 25 24.34 5.75 -10.23
CA ILE A 25 24.50 5.37 -8.83
C ILE A 25 25.50 6.29 -8.11
N ASP A 26 26.69 6.45 -8.69
CA ASP A 26 27.72 7.32 -8.11
C ASP A 26 27.28 8.78 -8.08
N LEU A 27 26.59 9.24 -9.14
CA LEU A 27 26.04 10.59 -9.21
C LEU A 27 25.01 10.85 -8.11
N SER A 28 24.10 9.90 -7.87
CA SER A 28 23.10 10.05 -6.81
C SER A 28 23.70 10.12 -5.40
N GLN A 29 24.81 9.42 -5.15
CA GLN A 29 25.42 9.35 -3.82
C GLN A 29 26.39 10.49 -3.56
N LYS A 30 27.14 10.91 -4.59
CA LYS A 30 28.23 11.90 -4.45
C LYS A 30 27.82 13.30 -4.89
N PHE A 31 26.90 13.42 -5.85
CA PHE A 31 26.52 14.69 -6.49
C PHE A 31 24.99 14.78 -6.76
N PRO A 32 24.15 14.74 -5.70
CA PRO A 32 22.69 14.72 -5.86
C PRO A 32 22.14 15.96 -6.56
N ASP A 33 22.70 17.15 -6.32
CA ASP A 33 22.25 18.40 -6.94
C ASP A 33 22.47 18.40 -8.46
N LEU A 34 23.61 17.87 -8.91
CA LEU A 34 23.92 17.75 -10.34
C LEU A 34 23.00 16.73 -11.03
N LEU A 35 22.64 15.65 -10.32
CA LEU A 35 21.68 14.68 -10.83
C LEU A 35 20.28 15.30 -10.96
N LYS A 36 19.88 16.14 -10.01
CA LYS A 36 18.60 16.85 -10.01
C LYS A 36 18.51 17.83 -11.19
N GLU A 37 19.54 18.64 -11.40
CA GLU A 37 19.61 19.55 -12.55
C GLU A 37 19.62 18.78 -13.88
N PHE A 38 20.31 17.65 -13.94
CA PHE A 38 20.30 16.79 -15.12
C PHE A 38 18.89 16.24 -15.39
N LEU A 39 18.23 15.64 -14.38
CA LEU A 39 16.89 15.07 -14.49
C LEU A 39 15.84 16.12 -14.91
N SER A 40 15.96 17.36 -14.43
CA SER A 40 15.08 18.46 -14.81
C SER A 40 15.20 18.83 -16.28
N ARG A 41 16.41 18.76 -16.84
CA ARG A 41 16.69 19.05 -18.26
C ARG A 41 16.23 17.96 -19.22
N ILE A 42 16.16 16.71 -18.76
CA ILE A 42 15.77 15.55 -19.58
C ILE A 42 14.35 15.04 -19.30
N ALA A 43 13.55 15.78 -18.55
CA ALA A 43 12.20 15.39 -18.17
C ALA A 43 11.29 15.09 -19.38
N PHE A 44 11.48 15.82 -20.49
CA PHE A 44 10.71 15.64 -21.72
C PHE A 44 11.63 15.58 -22.95
N ILE A 45 11.79 14.38 -23.51
CA ILE A 45 12.50 14.19 -24.79
C ILE A 45 11.49 13.71 -25.84
N VAL A 46 11.28 14.53 -26.87
CA VAL A 46 10.40 14.21 -28.01
C VAL A 46 11.16 13.38 -29.04
N PHE A 47 10.52 12.33 -29.56
CA PHE A 47 11.06 11.59 -30.69
C PHE A 47 10.82 12.36 -32.00
N ASN A 48 11.89 12.77 -32.67
CA ASN A 48 11.88 13.74 -33.78
C ASN A 48 11.16 13.28 -35.06
N GLU A 49 10.75 12.00 -35.17
CA GLU A 49 9.92 11.50 -36.29
C GLU A 49 8.41 11.68 -36.06
N SER A 50 7.97 12.23 -34.93
CA SER A 50 6.54 12.43 -34.59
C SER A 50 5.90 13.68 -35.24
N LYS A 51 6.09 13.88 -36.55
CA LYS A 51 5.23 14.81 -37.29
C LYS A 51 3.78 14.31 -37.42
N ASP A 52 3.55 13.02 -37.14
CA ASP A 52 2.23 12.41 -37.26
C ASP A 52 1.59 12.29 -35.87
N LEU A 53 0.61 13.15 -35.61
CA LEU A 53 -0.36 13.00 -34.53
C LEU A 53 -1.09 11.67 -34.74
N VAL A 54 -0.96 10.74 -33.78
CA VAL A 54 -1.60 9.43 -33.88
C VAL A 54 -2.99 9.51 -33.26
N ASP A 55 -4.01 9.38 -34.11
CA ASP A 55 -5.44 9.44 -33.79
C ASP A 55 -5.93 8.03 -33.45
N ASP A 56 -6.32 7.75 -32.20
CA ASP A 56 -6.74 6.40 -31.79
C ASP A 56 -7.73 6.36 -30.61
N LYS A 57 -8.68 5.42 -30.67
CA LYS A 57 -9.71 5.16 -29.64
C LYS A 57 -9.25 4.07 -28.67
N PHE A 58 -8.78 4.45 -27.47
CA PHE A 58 -8.43 3.48 -26.42
C PHE A 58 -8.98 3.84 -25.04
N LEU A 59 -9.14 2.82 -24.19
CA LEU A 59 -9.96 2.86 -22.97
C LEU A 59 -9.17 2.99 -21.64
N SER A 60 -7.83 3.07 -21.62
CA SER A 60 -7.10 3.13 -20.33
C SER A 60 -5.66 3.69 -20.37
N SER A 61 -5.33 4.41 -19.28
CA SER A 61 -4.07 5.08 -18.88
C SER A 61 -3.48 6.13 -19.81
N HIS A 62 -3.20 7.31 -19.24
CA HIS A 62 -2.61 8.47 -19.90
C HIS A 62 -1.17 8.27 -20.40
N LEU A 63 -0.52 7.22 -19.90
CA LEU A 63 0.79 6.74 -20.33
C LEU A 63 0.66 5.33 -20.91
N GLN A 64 1.02 5.16 -22.18
CA GLN A 64 1.06 3.83 -22.83
C GLN A 64 2.40 3.58 -23.52
N ASN A 65 2.78 2.31 -23.59
CA ASN A 65 3.97 1.90 -24.33
C ASN A 65 3.77 2.11 -25.83
N TYR A 66 4.71 2.77 -26.50
CA TYR A 66 4.59 3.05 -27.93
C TYR A 66 4.78 1.80 -28.80
N ARG A 67 5.58 0.82 -28.34
CA ARG A 67 5.76 -0.47 -29.01
C ARG A 67 4.88 -1.56 -28.38
N ASN A 68 4.24 -2.36 -29.23
CA ASN A 68 3.55 -3.58 -28.82
C ASN A 68 4.57 -4.61 -28.33
N TYR A 69 4.74 -4.68 -27.02
CA TYR A 69 5.49 -5.74 -26.38
C TYR A 69 4.54 -6.90 -26.10
N SER A 70 4.87 -8.09 -26.62
CA SER A 70 4.01 -9.27 -26.46
C SER A 70 3.72 -9.53 -24.97
N GLN A 71 2.42 -9.57 -24.65
CA GLN A 71 1.97 -9.79 -23.28
C GLN A 71 2.43 -11.18 -22.78
N PRO A 72 2.74 -11.33 -21.48
CA PRO A 72 3.36 -12.54 -20.96
C PRO A 72 2.54 -13.82 -21.09
N PHE A 73 1.21 -13.70 -21.23
CA PHE A 73 0.27 -14.82 -21.20
C PHE A 73 -0.68 -14.77 -22.38
N ASN A 74 -0.98 -15.95 -22.93
CA ASN A 74 -2.01 -16.12 -23.94
C ASN A 74 -3.32 -15.55 -23.39
N GLN A 75 -3.92 -14.61 -24.12
CA GLN A 75 -5.12 -13.87 -23.71
C GLN A 75 -6.28 -14.82 -23.35
N ASP A 76 -6.24 -16.06 -23.84
CA ASP A 76 -7.20 -17.14 -23.60
C ASP A 76 -7.33 -17.58 -22.12
N PHE A 77 -6.24 -17.65 -21.34
CA PHE A 77 -6.32 -18.12 -19.93
C PHE A 77 -7.01 -17.08 -19.04
N PHE A 78 -6.68 -15.80 -19.24
CA PHE A 78 -7.39 -14.68 -18.60
C PHE A 78 -8.77 -14.45 -19.20
N ASN A 79 -9.01 -14.74 -20.47
CA ASN A 79 -10.35 -14.68 -21.07
C ASN A 79 -11.27 -15.74 -20.45
N ASN A 80 -10.75 -16.93 -20.12
CA ASN A 80 -11.47 -17.98 -19.37
C ASN A 80 -11.70 -17.62 -17.89
N LEU A 81 -10.74 -16.99 -17.21
CA LEU A 81 -11.00 -16.43 -15.88
C LEU A 81 -11.96 -15.23 -15.94
N SER A 82 -11.91 -14.44 -17.02
CA SER A 82 -12.84 -13.36 -17.29
C SER A 82 -14.22 -13.87 -17.67
N SER A 83 -14.39 -15.07 -18.23
CA SER A 83 -15.72 -15.60 -18.57
C SER A 83 -16.49 -15.95 -17.30
N VAL A 84 -15.81 -16.58 -16.33
CA VAL A 84 -16.35 -16.82 -14.99
C VAL A 84 -16.62 -15.50 -14.25
N CYS A 85 -15.74 -14.50 -14.38
CA CYS A 85 -16.00 -13.15 -13.83
C CYS A 85 -17.02 -12.33 -14.65
N LYS A 86 -17.27 -12.65 -15.93
CA LYS A 86 -18.22 -11.95 -16.83
C LYS A 86 -19.65 -12.28 -16.42
N GLU A 87 -19.89 -13.47 -15.91
CA GLU A 87 -21.19 -13.86 -15.33
C GLU A 87 -21.56 -13.01 -14.11
N ILE A 88 -20.59 -12.69 -13.24
CA ILE A 88 -20.79 -11.82 -12.07
C ILE A 88 -20.73 -10.32 -12.44
N LYS A 89 -19.93 -9.94 -13.45
CA LYS A 89 -19.81 -8.56 -13.96
C LYS A 89 -21.00 -8.10 -14.82
N PHE A 90 -21.83 -9.01 -15.35
CA PHE A 90 -22.83 -8.65 -16.36
C PHE A 90 -23.92 -7.69 -15.84
N GLN A 91 -24.21 -7.70 -14.54
CA GLN A 91 -25.21 -6.80 -13.95
C GLN A 91 -24.64 -5.42 -13.55
N SER A 92 -23.37 -5.31 -13.18
CA SER A 92 -22.77 -4.02 -12.74
C SER A 92 -22.07 -3.24 -13.86
N LEU A 93 -21.53 -3.91 -14.89
CA LEU A 93 -20.82 -3.24 -15.99
C LEU A 93 -21.72 -2.58 -17.04
N ASN A 94 -22.98 -2.99 -17.19
CA ASN A 94 -23.87 -2.35 -18.16
C ASN A 94 -24.28 -0.93 -17.76
N LEU A 95 -24.32 -0.63 -16.45
CA LEU A 95 -24.52 0.74 -15.96
C LEU A 95 -23.23 1.57 -16.10
N LEU A 96 -22.06 1.02 -15.75
CA LEU A 96 -20.78 1.71 -15.86
C LEU A 96 -20.35 1.95 -17.31
N ASN A 97 -20.54 1.00 -18.22
CA ASN A 97 -20.21 1.17 -19.64
C ASN A 97 -21.12 2.19 -20.34
N LYS A 98 -22.35 2.42 -19.85
CA LYS A 98 -23.23 3.49 -20.37
C LYS A 98 -22.77 4.88 -19.89
N ILE A 99 -22.13 4.97 -18.72
CA ILE A 99 -21.56 6.21 -18.16
C ILE A 99 -20.17 6.49 -18.75
N PHE A 100 -19.36 5.46 -19.02
CA PHE A 100 -17.99 5.59 -19.56
C PHE A 100 -17.88 5.63 -21.10
N LYS A 101 -18.99 5.49 -21.85
CA LYS A 101 -18.97 5.53 -23.33
C LYS A 101 -18.81 6.93 -23.93
N ARG A 102 -18.33 7.90 -23.17
CA ARG A 102 -17.94 9.23 -23.65
C ARG A 102 -16.40 9.28 -23.69
N SER A 103 -15.82 8.43 -24.53
CA SER A 103 -14.38 8.45 -24.84
C SER A 103 -14.14 9.53 -25.89
N ASN A 104 -13.54 10.64 -25.46
CA ASN A 104 -13.02 11.67 -26.36
C ASN A 104 -11.88 11.07 -27.20
N LYS A 105 -11.82 11.45 -28.48
CA LYS A 105 -10.65 11.20 -29.34
C LYS A 105 -9.53 12.09 -28.83
N ASN A 106 -8.53 11.51 -28.19
CA ASN A 106 -7.42 12.28 -27.63
C ASN A 106 -6.15 12.02 -28.45
N LEU A 107 -5.65 13.06 -29.10
CA LEU A 107 -4.36 13.07 -29.79
C LEU A 107 -3.25 12.68 -28.81
N SER A 108 -2.21 11.98 -29.28
CA SER A 108 -1.10 11.53 -28.43
C SER A 108 0.28 11.84 -29.02
N VAL A 109 1.24 12.14 -28.14
CA VAL A 109 2.63 12.46 -28.47
C VAL A 109 3.55 11.37 -27.95
N ILE A 110 4.59 11.03 -28.72
CA ILE A 110 5.56 10.00 -28.38
C ILE A 110 6.81 10.63 -27.76
N LEU A 111 7.11 10.22 -26.53
CA LEU A 111 8.27 10.65 -25.76
C LEU A 111 9.20 9.47 -25.48
N ILE A 112 10.46 9.79 -25.18
CA ILE A 112 11.53 8.84 -24.91
C ILE A 112 11.90 8.91 -23.44
N PHE A 113 12.06 7.75 -22.79
CA PHE A 113 12.70 7.67 -21.49
C PHE A 113 14.21 7.91 -21.64
N PRO A 114 14.77 8.95 -20.99
CA PRO A 114 16.09 9.49 -21.31
C PRO A 114 17.28 8.66 -20.79
N LEU A 115 17.04 7.57 -20.04
CA LEU A 115 18.10 6.74 -19.47
C LEU A 115 18.21 5.40 -20.22
N PRO A 116 19.02 5.32 -21.28
CA PRO A 116 19.24 4.08 -22.03
C PRO A 116 19.88 3.01 -21.15
N LYS A 117 19.54 1.74 -21.39
CA LYS A 117 20.05 0.54 -20.69
C LYS A 117 19.78 0.47 -19.19
N PHE A 118 19.00 1.39 -18.63
CA PHE A 118 18.69 1.47 -17.19
C PHE A 118 18.04 0.18 -16.62
N ASN A 119 17.31 -0.55 -17.48
CA ASN A 119 16.62 -1.79 -17.12
C ASN A 119 17.30 -3.05 -17.65
N THR A 120 18.46 -2.94 -18.29
CA THR A 120 19.04 -4.08 -19.01
C THR A 120 19.82 -5.01 -18.09
N TYR A 121 19.84 -6.29 -18.48
CA TYR A 121 20.57 -7.35 -17.79
C TYR A 121 21.70 -7.88 -18.67
N PRO A 122 22.81 -8.37 -18.07
CA PRO A 122 23.90 -8.97 -18.83
C PRO A 122 23.42 -10.21 -19.60
N ILE A 123 23.85 -10.32 -20.87
CA ILE A 123 23.45 -11.38 -21.80
C ILE A 123 23.99 -12.74 -21.36
N ILE A 124 25.22 -12.79 -20.83
CA ILE A 124 25.88 -14.02 -20.39
C ILE A 124 25.49 -14.30 -18.93
N TYR A 125 24.98 -15.50 -18.67
CA TYR A 125 24.55 -15.90 -17.33
C TYR A 125 24.52 -17.40 -17.11
N ASN A 126 24.43 -17.79 -15.83
CA ASN A 126 24.17 -19.16 -15.43
C ASN A 126 22.80 -19.22 -14.72
N SER A 127 21.85 -19.95 -15.31
CA SER A 127 20.46 -20.05 -14.84
C SER A 127 20.34 -20.47 -13.37
N TRP A 128 21.15 -21.44 -12.92
CA TRP A 128 21.09 -21.95 -11.54
C TRP A 128 21.66 -20.95 -10.54
N LYS A 129 22.81 -20.36 -10.86
CA LYS A 129 23.45 -19.34 -10.03
C LYS A 129 22.54 -18.12 -9.87
N GLU A 130 21.88 -17.71 -10.95
CA GLU A 130 21.05 -16.51 -10.97
C GLU A 130 19.66 -16.71 -10.35
N LEU A 131 19.18 -17.94 -10.24
CA LEU A 131 17.97 -18.23 -9.46
C LEU A 131 18.20 -17.95 -7.97
N ILE A 132 19.37 -18.29 -7.45
CA ILE A 132 19.73 -18.08 -6.04
C ILE A 132 20.24 -16.65 -5.82
N LEU A 133 21.12 -16.16 -6.71
CA LEU A 133 21.78 -14.87 -6.59
C LEU A 133 21.60 -14.07 -7.88
N PRO A 134 20.44 -13.39 -8.05
CA PRO A 134 20.13 -12.68 -9.27
C PRO A 134 21.12 -11.53 -9.52
N GLY A 135 21.48 -11.30 -10.79
CA GLY A 135 22.13 -10.05 -11.16
C GLY A 135 21.21 -8.86 -10.86
N SER A 136 21.77 -7.66 -10.70
CA SER A 136 20.97 -6.43 -10.51
C SER A 136 21.06 -5.52 -11.73
N SER A 137 19.90 -5.02 -12.16
CA SER A 137 19.76 -3.86 -13.06
C SER A 137 19.96 -2.55 -12.28
N THR A 138 20.22 -1.45 -12.98
CA THR A 138 20.36 -0.11 -12.38
C THR A 138 19.12 0.31 -11.58
N PHE A 139 17.93 -0.14 -12.03
CA PHE A 139 16.67 -0.01 -11.32
C PHE A 139 16.64 -0.81 -10.00
N THR A 140 17.08 -2.07 -10.01
CA THR A 140 17.01 -2.96 -8.83
C THR A 140 18.05 -2.71 -7.74
N LYS A 141 19.12 -1.94 -8.02
CA LYS A 141 20.18 -1.60 -7.04
C LYS A 141 19.75 -0.64 -5.91
N TYR A 142 18.44 -0.44 -5.72
CA TYR A 142 17.77 0.40 -4.71
C TYR A 142 17.91 1.93 -4.88
N GLY A 143 16.76 2.61 -4.74
CA GLY A 143 16.66 3.72 -3.79
C GLY A 143 16.77 5.18 -4.25
N TYR A 144 16.65 5.51 -5.54
CA TYR A 144 16.69 6.93 -5.94
C TYR A 144 15.34 7.61 -5.78
N SER A 145 15.08 8.17 -4.60
CA SER A 145 13.92 9.06 -4.36
C SER A 145 13.82 10.15 -5.42
N GLU A 146 14.97 10.70 -5.82
CA GLU A 146 15.03 11.82 -6.76
C GLU A 146 14.40 11.47 -8.11
N LEU A 147 14.63 10.28 -8.67
CA LEU A 147 14.02 9.88 -9.95
C LEU A 147 12.48 9.87 -9.87
N TYR A 148 11.91 9.43 -8.75
CA TYR A 148 10.47 9.30 -8.55
C TYR A 148 9.77 10.62 -8.21
N LYS A 149 10.54 11.69 -7.98
CA LYS A 149 10.02 13.06 -7.97
C LYS A 149 9.72 13.56 -9.39
N TRP A 150 10.40 13.04 -10.40
CA TRP A 150 10.23 13.46 -11.79
C TRP A 150 9.24 12.56 -12.54
N TRP A 151 8.64 13.11 -13.60
CA TRP A 151 7.76 12.38 -14.53
C TRP A 151 8.40 11.10 -15.07
N ASN A 152 9.71 11.12 -15.31
CA ASN A 152 10.48 9.97 -15.77
C ASN A 152 10.36 8.74 -14.86
N GLY A 153 10.29 8.93 -13.53
CA GLY A 153 10.10 7.83 -12.58
C GLY A 153 8.72 7.18 -12.70
N GLU A 154 7.67 7.99 -12.86
CA GLU A 154 6.30 7.51 -13.05
C GLU A 154 6.14 6.74 -14.37
N VAL A 155 6.72 7.26 -15.45
CA VAL A 155 6.77 6.60 -16.77
C VAL A 155 7.42 5.22 -16.66
N LEU A 156 8.60 5.15 -16.02
CA LEU A 156 9.34 3.90 -15.84
C LEU A 156 8.53 2.84 -15.07
N LEU A 157 7.85 3.26 -14.00
CA LEU A 157 7.03 2.36 -13.19
C LEU A 157 5.79 1.90 -13.94
N ASN A 158 5.10 2.79 -14.65
CA ASN A 158 3.94 2.44 -15.47
C ASN A 158 4.31 1.48 -16.59
N PHE A 159 5.47 1.67 -17.23
CA PHE A 159 6.04 0.72 -18.19
C PHE A 159 6.19 -0.68 -17.58
N LYS A 160 6.92 -0.79 -16.46
CA LYS A 160 7.22 -2.08 -15.82
C LYS A 160 5.96 -2.76 -15.28
N TRP A 161 5.07 -1.99 -14.68
CA TRP A 161 3.79 -2.44 -14.15
C TRP A 161 2.90 -3.04 -15.24
N ASN A 162 2.79 -2.36 -16.38
CA ASN A 162 1.98 -2.82 -17.51
C ASN A 162 2.58 -4.02 -18.24
N THR A 163 3.91 -4.11 -18.28
CA THR A 163 4.63 -5.15 -19.02
C THR A 163 4.61 -6.51 -18.30
N TYR A 164 4.98 -6.54 -17.01
CA TYR A 164 5.01 -7.78 -16.22
C TYR A 164 4.49 -7.61 -14.80
N GLY A 165 4.66 -6.43 -14.19
CA GLY A 165 4.45 -6.21 -12.75
C GLY A 165 3.05 -6.60 -12.28
N LYS A 166 1.99 -6.15 -12.97
CA LYS A 166 0.61 -6.45 -12.59
C LYS A 166 0.29 -7.95 -12.60
N TYR A 167 0.81 -8.69 -13.57
CA TYR A 167 0.51 -10.13 -13.70
C TYR A 167 1.17 -10.93 -12.59
N TYR A 168 2.45 -10.65 -12.31
CA TYR A 168 3.16 -11.26 -11.20
C TYR A 168 2.57 -10.87 -9.86
N PHE A 169 2.22 -9.59 -9.69
CA PHE A 169 1.54 -9.13 -8.47
C PHE A 169 0.24 -9.90 -8.22
N TYR A 170 -0.67 -9.99 -9.20
CA TYR A 170 -1.91 -10.73 -9.03
C TYR A 170 -1.69 -12.23 -8.82
N MET A 171 -0.66 -12.81 -9.44
CA MET A 171 -0.27 -14.20 -9.19
C MET A 171 0.19 -14.41 -7.75
N ILE A 172 1.11 -13.58 -7.24
CA ILE A 172 1.62 -13.66 -5.86
C ILE A 172 0.49 -13.46 -4.86
N TRP A 173 -0.35 -12.45 -5.09
CA TRP A 173 -1.52 -12.18 -4.26
C TRP A 173 -2.51 -13.35 -4.25
N GLY A 174 -2.76 -13.97 -5.41
CA GLY A 174 -3.60 -15.15 -5.53
C GLY A 174 -3.02 -16.36 -4.78
N PHE A 175 -1.72 -16.64 -4.91
CA PHE A 175 -1.06 -17.72 -4.16
C PHE A 175 -1.15 -17.49 -2.65
N PHE A 176 -0.89 -16.27 -2.19
CA PHE A 176 -1.00 -15.93 -0.77
C PHE A 176 -2.45 -16.03 -0.27
N SER A 177 -3.44 -15.64 -1.09
CA SER A 177 -4.86 -15.77 -0.75
C SER A 177 -5.27 -17.23 -0.57
N ASN A 178 -4.73 -18.15 -1.37
CA ASN A 178 -4.97 -19.60 -1.19
C ASN A 178 -4.33 -20.11 0.10
N PHE A 179 -3.06 -19.73 0.36
CA PHE A 179 -2.37 -20.05 1.61
C PHE A 179 -3.17 -19.59 2.85
N MET A 180 -3.59 -18.34 2.86
CA MET A 180 -4.41 -17.74 3.91
C MET A 180 -5.78 -18.43 4.01
N GLY A 181 -6.47 -18.62 2.90
CA GLY A 181 -7.79 -19.24 2.85
C GLY A 181 -7.80 -20.66 3.45
N CYS A 182 -6.80 -21.48 3.11
CA CYS A 182 -6.67 -22.83 3.67
C CYS A 182 -6.58 -22.82 5.20
N PHE A 183 -5.73 -21.93 5.76
CA PHE A 183 -5.57 -21.84 7.20
C PHE A 183 -6.79 -21.23 7.89
N LEU A 184 -7.37 -20.17 7.30
CA LEU A 184 -8.51 -19.48 7.88
C LEU A 184 -9.74 -20.37 7.96
N ILE A 185 -10.07 -21.10 6.89
CA ILE A 185 -11.20 -22.04 6.88
C ILE A 185 -11.07 -23.05 8.02
N VAL A 186 -9.87 -23.62 8.22
CA VAL A 186 -9.61 -24.54 9.34
C VAL A 186 -9.75 -23.83 10.68
N SER A 187 -9.22 -22.62 10.82
CA SER A 187 -9.26 -21.87 12.08
C SER A 187 -10.66 -21.45 12.49
N THR A 188 -11.54 -21.11 11.54
CA THR A 188 -12.89 -20.60 11.82
C THR A 188 -13.93 -21.71 11.91
N LEU A 189 -13.82 -22.74 11.05
CA LEU A 189 -14.80 -23.82 10.93
C LEU A 189 -14.27 -25.13 11.52
N SER A 190 -13.32 -25.07 12.46
CA SER A 190 -12.67 -26.26 13.04
C SER A 190 -13.66 -27.29 13.59
N ASN A 191 -14.80 -26.83 14.10
CA ASN A 191 -15.82 -27.70 14.72
C ASN A 191 -16.83 -28.25 13.71
N GLU A 192 -16.92 -27.66 12.52
CA GLU A 192 -17.90 -28.02 11.48
C GLU A 192 -17.29 -28.85 10.34
N LEU A 193 -15.96 -28.78 10.17
CA LEU A 193 -15.26 -29.53 9.14
C LEU A 193 -15.11 -31.01 9.50
N SER A 194 -15.12 -31.87 8.48
CA SER A 194 -14.67 -33.26 8.65
C SER A 194 -13.16 -33.29 8.91
N GLU A 195 -12.72 -34.25 9.73
CA GLU A 195 -11.31 -34.46 10.05
C GLU A 195 -10.45 -34.65 8.78
N THR A 196 -11.01 -35.31 7.76
CA THR A 196 -10.35 -35.49 6.46
C THR A 196 -10.11 -34.18 5.72
N ALA A 197 -11.10 -33.29 5.68
CA ALA A 197 -11.00 -32.00 5.03
C ALA A 197 -10.06 -31.07 5.80
N GLN A 198 -10.12 -31.09 7.13
CA GLN A 198 -9.22 -30.34 8.00
C GLN A 198 -7.76 -30.73 7.75
N ASN A 199 -7.46 -32.03 7.73
CA ASN A 199 -6.10 -32.52 7.49
C ASN A 199 -5.59 -32.13 6.10
N GLN A 200 -6.44 -32.22 5.07
CA GLN A 200 -6.08 -31.79 3.71
C GLN A 200 -5.75 -30.29 3.64
N LEU A 201 -6.54 -29.44 4.28
CA LEU A 201 -6.32 -27.99 4.29
C LEU A 201 -5.06 -27.60 5.09
N LEU A 202 -4.78 -28.28 6.21
CA LEU A 202 -3.54 -28.07 6.96
C LEU A 202 -2.31 -28.51 6.16
N ILE A 203 -2.37 -29.64 5.46
CA ILE A 203 -1.30 -30.08 4.55
C ILE A 203 -1.10 -29.07 3.42
N ALA A 204 -2.19 -28.56 2.82
CA ALA A 204 -2.12 -27.52 1.80
C ALA A 204 -1.48 -26.23 2.35
N THR A 205 -1.82 -25.83 3.57
CA THR A 205 -1.23 -24.67 4.25
C THR A 205 0.28 -24.83 4.41
N ILE A 206 0.74 -26.01 4.86
CA ILE A 206 2.17 -26.32 4.97
C ILE A 206 2.86 -26.25 3.61
N PHE A 207 2.24 -26.81 2.57
CA PHE A 207 2.78 -26.81 1.22
C PHE A 207 2.94 -25.39 0.65
N PHE A 208 1.89 -24.57 0.72
CA PHE A 208 1.95 -23.18 0.25
C PHE A 208 2.92 -22.34 1.07
N GLY A 209 2.93 -22.51 2.40
CA GLY A 209 3.86 -21.79 3.25
C GLY A 209 5.32 -22.17 2.99
N ALA A 210 5.61 -23.44 2.69
CA ALA A 210 6.95 -23.87 2.26
C ALA A 210 7.36 -23.18 0.94
N ILE A 211 6.45 -23.04 -0.03
CA ILE A 211 6.72 -22.30 -1.28
C ILE A 211 7.05 -20.84 -0.96
N HIS A 212 6.24 -20.14 -0.16
CA HIS A 212 6.48 -18.75 0.21
C HIS A 212 7.83 -18.58 0.93
N LEU A 213 8.17 -19.51 1.82
CA LEU A 213 9.43 -19.52 2.55
C LEU A 213 10.66 -19.65 1.62
N THR A 214 10.54 -20.32 0.46
CA THR A 214 11.64 -20.35 -0.51
C THR A 214 11.98 -18.96 -1.07
N PHE A 215 10.99 -18.08 -1.24
CA PHE A 215 11.23 -16.71 -1.70
C PHE A 215 11.90 -15.85 -0.62
N GLU A 216 11.45 -15.97 0.63
CA GLU A 216 12.07 -15.32 1.78
C GLU A 216 13.54 -15.74 1.97
N ILE A 217 13.83 -17.04 1.90
CA ILE A 217 15.20 -17.54 1.96
C ILE A 217 16.06 -16.95 0.84
N ARG A 218 15.54 -16.85 -0.39
CA ARG A 218 16.27 -16.27 -1.51
C ARG A 218 16.58 -14.79 -1.29
N GLN A 219 15.64 -14.04 -0.73
CA GLN A 219 15.84 -12.64 -0.37
C GLN A 219 16.91 -12.47 0.71
N PHE A 220 16.88 -13.33 1.74
CA PHE A 220 17.89 -13.35 2.79
C PHE A 220 19.28 -13.69 2.25
N ILE A 221 19.42 -14.71 1.38
CA ILE A 221 20.70 -15.09 0.77
C ILE A 221 21.27 -13.95 -0.10
N TYR A 222 20.41 -13.24 -0.82
CA TYR A 222 20.84 -12.17 -1.73
C TYR A 222 21.46 -10.98 -0.99
N SER A 223 20.84 -10.54 0.11
CA SER A 223 21.31 -9.39 0.87
C SER A 223 21.01 -9.53 2.37
N PRO A 224 21.81 -10.32 3.12
CA PRO A 224 21.51 -10.64 4.52
C PRO A 224 21.40 -9.40 5.42
N LEU A 225 22.36 -8.47 5.31
CA LEU A 225 22.38 -7.25 6.13
C LEU A 225 21.18 -6.33 5.84
N ALA A 226 20.87 -6.12 4.56
CA ALA A 226 19.72 -5.32 4.18
C ALA A 226 18.39 -5.99 4.61
N TYR A 227 18.34 -7.32 4.56
CA TYR A 227 17.17 -8.09 5.00
C TYR A 227 16.90 -7.90 6.50
N LEU A 228 17.95 -7.96 7.33
CA LEU A 228 17.86 -7.82 8.79
C LEU A 228 17.58 -6.38 9.26
N ILE A 229 17.81 -5.37 8.41
CA ILE A 229 17.51 -3.98 8.74
C ILE A 229 16.05 -3.63 8.46
N ASP A 230 15.41 -4.29 7.49
CA ASP A 230 14.04 -3.98 7.10
C ASP A 230 13.03 -4.70 8.02
N PRO A 231 12.24 -3.96 8.83
CA PRO A 231 11.25 -4.57 9.73
C PRO A 231 10.14 -5.33 8.99
N TRP A 232 9.86 -4.99 7.72
CA TRP A 232 8.80 -5.65 6.95
C TRP A 232 9.14 -7.12 6.65
N ASN A 233 10.42 -7.45 6.49
CA ASN A 233 10.85 -8.82 6.24
C ASN A 233 10.58 -9.74 7.44
N TYR A 234 10.75 -9.24 8.67
CA TYR A 234 10.42 -10.00 9.88
C TYR A 234 8.91 -10.26 9.99
N PHE A 235 8.12 -9.25 9.64
CA PHE A 235 6.67 -9.37 9.64
C PHE A 235 6.20 -10.40 8.59
N ASP A 236 6.77 -10.36 7.39
CA ASP A 236 6.49 -11.30 6.29
C ASP A 236 6.87 -12.72 6.66
N LEU A 237 8.06 -12.90 7.22
CA LEU A 237 8.55 -14.19 7.73
C LEU A 237 7.68 -14.71 8.88
N GLY A 238 7.23 -13.83 9.79
CA GLY A 238 6.29 -14.19 10.85
C GLY A 238 4.95 -14.68 10.30
N ALA A 239 4.37 -13.96 9.33
CA ALA A 239 3.11 -14.33 8.69
C ALA A 239 3.17 -15.64 7.91
N ILE A 240 4.35 -16.10 7.50
CA ILE A 240 4.55 -17.40 6.84
C ILE A 240 4.85 -18.50 7.88
N LEU A 241 5.76 -18.25 8.82
CA LEU A 241 6.22 -19.26 9.79
C LEU A 241 5.18 -19.62 10.83
N PHE A 242 4.44 -18.65 11.36
CA PHE A 242 3.45 -18.92 12.41
C PHE A 242 2.35 -19.87 11.91
N PRO A 243 1.63 -19.60 10.81
CA PRO A 243 0.59 -20.51 10.32
C PRO A 243 1.12 -21.87 9.89
N THR A 244 2.31 -21.94 9.30
CA THR A 244 2.93 -23.22 8.89
C THR A 244 3.30 -24.07 10.10
N PHE A 245 3.95 -23.49 11.09
CA PHE A 245 4.29 -24.18 12.34
C PHE A 245 3.02 -24.62 13.09
N THR A 246 2.04 -23.71 13.19
CA THR A 246 0.73 -24.02 13.79
C THR A 246 0.09 -25.21 13.09
N SER A 247 0.12 -25.25 11.75
CA SER A 247 -0.45 -26.35 10.97
C SER A 247 0.27 -27.69 11.20
N ILE A 248 1.61 -27.68 11.30
CA ILE A 248 2.41 -28.88 11.60
C ILE A 248 2.07 -29.43 12.99
N VAL A 249 2.03 -28.55 13.99
CA VAL A 249 1.70 -28.92 15.37
C VAL A 249 0.27 -29.44 15.47
N TRP A 250 -0.67 -28.78 14.80
CA TRP A 250 -2.08 -29.16 14.79
C TRP A 250 -2.28 -30.56 14.19
N LEU A 251 -1.61 -30.89 13.07
CA LEU A 251 -1.65 -32.24 12.50
C LEU A 251 -1.04 -33.31 13.41
N LYS A 252 -0.04 -32.96 14.22
CA LYS A 252 0.68 -33.92 15.06
C LYS A 252 -0.06 -34.24 16.36
N TYR A 253 -0.67 -33.25 16.98
CA TYR A 253 -1.22 -33.37 18.34
C TYR A 253 -2.75 -33.25 18.40
N SER A 254 -3.42 -32.90 17.28
CA SER A 254 -4.88 -32.66 17.15
C SER A 254 -5.48 -31.57 18.05
N MET A 255 -4.77 -31.16 19.11
CA MET A 255 -5.10 -30.07 20.00
C MET A 255 -4.10 -28.93 19.81
N MET A 256 -4.61 -27.74 19.51
CA MET A 256 -3.82 -26.52 19.40
C MET A 256 -4.30 -25.48 20.41
N PRO A 257 -3.40 -24.79 21.14
CA PRO A 257 -3.80 -23.67 21.95
C PRO A 257 -4.41 -22.55 21.09
N ILE A 258 -5.57 -22.05 21.53
CA ILE A 258 -6.37 -21.05 20.81
C ILE A 258 -5.56 -19.77 20.53
N TRP A 259 -4.68 -19.37 21.46
CA TRP A 259 -3.85 -18.18 21.29
C TRP A 259 -2.92 -18.29 20.07
N ALA A 260 -2.40 -19.47 19.76
CA ALA A 260 -1.47 -19.65 18.65
C ALA A 260 -2.19 -19.60 17.30
N VAL A 261 -3.39 -20.18 17.23
CA VAL A 261 -4.27 -20.06 16.06
C VAL A 261 -4.64 -18.59 15.85
N SER A 262 -5.01 -17.89 16.92
CA SER A 262 -5.39 -16.46 16.87
C SER A 262 -4.24 -15.57 16.38
N ILE A 263 -3.02 -15.73 16.90
CA ILE A 263 -1.85 -14.94 16.43
C ILE A 263 -1.54 -15.24 14.96
N SER A 264 -1.57 -16.52 14.56
CA SER A 264 -1.35 -16.91 13.16
C SER A 264 -2.38 -16.28 12.22
N THR A 265 -3.66 -16.31 12.60
CA THR A 265 -4.75 -15.67 11.85
C THR A 265 -4.53 -14.16 11.72
N LEU A 266 -4.22 -13.48 12.83
CA LEU A 266 -3.98 -12.03 12.82
C LEU A 266 -2.80 -11.65 11.90
N LEU A 267 -1.69 -12.39 11.96
CA LEU A 267 -0.52 -12.12 11.12
C LEU A 267 -0.83 -12.31 9.63
N LEU A 268 -1.58 -13.34 9.26
CA LEU A 268 -2.01 -13.57 7.88
C LEU A 268 -2.90 -12.44 7.35
N GLU A 269 -3.88 -12.01 8.14
CA GLU A 269 -4.80 -10.94 7.77
C GLU A 269 -4.09 -9.59 7.65
N LEU A 270 -3.21 -9.24 8.59
CA LEU A 270 -2.40 -8.03 8.52
C LEU A 270 -1.45 -8.06 7.31
N LYS A 271 -0.86 -9.22 6.98
CA LYS A 271 -0.04 -9.38 5.77
C LYS A 271 -0.87 -9.25 4.50
N PHE A 272 -2.11 -9.75 4.50
CA PHE A 272 -3.01 -9.58 3.37
C PHE A 272 -3.29 -8.09 3.07
N LEU A 273 -3.47 -7.27 4.11
CA LEU A 273 -3.69 -5.82 3.95
C LEU A 273 -2.52 -5.12 3.22
N LEU A 274 -1.29 -5.60 3.40
CA LEU A 274 -0.11 -5.01 2.75
C LEU A 274 -0.12 -5.14 1.22
N PHE A 275 -0.91 -6.03 0.63
CA PHE A 275 -1.05 -6.09 -0.83
C PHE A 275 -1.73 -4.86 -1.42
N PHE A 276 -2.60 -4.18 -0.67
CA PHE A 276 -3.30 -2.98 -1.16
C PHE A 276 -2.39 -1.77 -1.39
N ARG A 277 -1.17 -1.83 -0.87
CA ARG A 277 -0.10 -0.84 -1.03
C ARG A 277 0.28 -0.56 -2.50
N THR A 278 0.03 -1.49 -3.43
CA THR A 278 0.33 -1.30 -4.87
C THR A 278 -0.76 -0.55 -5.64
N ILE A 279 -1.96 -0.41 -5.05
CA ILE A 279 -3.12 0.21 -5.69
C ILE A 279 -3.00 1.73 -5.54
N ASP A 280 -3.14 2.49 -6.62
CA ASP A 280 -2.82 3.93 -6.62
C ASP A 280 -3.62 4.74 -5.56
N VAL A 281 -4.91 4.43 -5.36
CA VAL A 281 -5.76 5.15 -4.37
C VAL A 281 -5.39 4.79 -2.93
N ILE A 282 -5.24 3.50 -2.63
CA ILE A 282 -5.04 3.00 -1.24
C ILE A 282 -3.56 3.09 -0.84
N GLY A 283 -2.67 2.80 -1.78
CA GLY A 283 -1.22 2.80 -1.61
C GLY A 283 -0.68 4.17 -1.20
N ALA A 284 -1.27 5.28 -1.68
CA ALA A 284 -0.89 6.61 -1.23
C ALA A 284 -1.13 6.81 0.29
N TYR A 285 -2.19 6.23 0.85
CA TYR A 285 -2.43 6.26 2.29
C TYR A 285 -1.45 5.37 3.04
N PHE A 286 -1.15 4.16 2.55
CA PHE A 286 -0.14 3.30 3.16
C PHE A 286 1.25 3.95 3.15
N ALA A 287 1.64 4.57 2.04
CA ALA A 287 2.90 5.29 1.91
C ALA A 287 3.00 6.44 2.93
N MET A 288 1.90 7.17 3.14
CA MET A 288 1.80 8.22 4.16
C MET A 288 1.92 7.63 5.58
N ILE A 289 1.16 6.59 5.92
CA ILE A 289 1.20 5.96 7.25
C ILE A 289 2.62 5.51 7.58
N ILE A 290 3.31 4.88 6.62
CA ILE A 290 4.68 4.39 6.79
C ILE A 290 5.68 5.55 6.87
N GLY A 291 5.54 6.57 6.02
CA GLY A 291 6.40 7.75 6.02
C GLY A 291 6.31 8.52 7.35
N VAL A 292 5.08 8.74 7.82
CA VAL A 292 4.79 9.39 9.10
C VAL A 292 5.31 8.56 10.26
N ALA A 293 5.07 7.25 10.28
CA ALA A 293 5.60 6.35 11.31
C ALA A 293 7.14 6.40 11.39
N LYS A 294 7.84 6.45 10.25
CA LYS A 294 9.31 6.59 10.22
C LYS A 294 9.77 7.91 10.82
N SER A 295 9.08 9.02 10.54
CA SER A 295 9.40 10.33 11.13
C SER A 295 9.17 10.38 12.65
N ALA A 296 8.17 9.65 13.14
CA ALA A 296 7.75 9.66 14.53
C ALA A 296 8.47 8.59 15.40
N PHE A 297 9.24 7.69 14.79
CA PHE A 297 9.85 6.55 15.48
C PHE A 297 10.80 6.97 16.61
N SER A 298 11.64 8.00 16.38
CA SER A 298 12.53 8.52 17.42
C SER A 298 11.79 9.05 18.64
N PHE A 299 10.60 9.65 18.42
CA PHE A 299 9.76 10.13 19.51
C PHE A 299 9.19 8.96 20.33
N LEU A 300 8.76 7.87 19.68
CA LEU A 300 8.24 6.68 20.37
C LEU A 300 9.28 6.04 21.30
N ILE A 301 10.56 6.05 20.91
CA ILE A 301 11.65 5.58 21.77
C ILE A 301 11.75 6.43 23.05
N ILE A 302 11.72 7.76 22.91
CA ILE A 302 11.76 8.67 24.06
C ILE A 302 10.56 8.45 24.97
N LEU A 303 9.36 8.35 24.39
CA LEU A 303 8.13 8.05 25.13
C LEU A 303 8.23 6.73 25.90
N SER A 304 8.78 5.68 25.29
CA SER A 304 8.98 4.38 25.93
C SER A 304 9.86 4.46 27.18
N PHE A 305 10.97 5.20 27.13
CA PHE A 305 11.83 5.41 28.31
C PHE A 305 11.10 6.17 29.42
N ILE A 306 10.28 7.17 29.08
CA ILE A 306 9.51 7.93 30.05
C ILE A 306 8.44 7.05 30.71
N VAL A 307 7.68 6.28 29.92
CA VAL A 307 6.69 5.32 30.42
C VAL A 307 7.35 4.31 31.36
N PHE A 308 8.51 3.78 30.97
CA PHE A 308 9.27 2.86 31.81
C PHE A 308 9.73 3.49 33.13
N ALA A 309 10.22 4.73 33.11
CA ALA A 309 10.65 5.44 34.31
C ALA A 309 9.49 5.63 35.31
N PHE A 310 8.33 6.08 34.83
CA PHE A 310 7.13 6.22 35.67
C PHE A 310 6.61 4.87 36.17
N ALA A 311 6.59 3.84 35.32
CA ALA A 311 6.21 2.49 35.72
C ALA A 311 7.12 1.93 36.82
N HIS A 312 8.42 2.14 36.70
CA HIS A 312 9.39 1.71 37.70
C HIS A 312 9.23 2.47 39.02
N SER A 313 9.02 3.78 38.98
CA SER A 313 8.77 4.59 40.19
C SER A 313 7.46 4.21 40.89
N LEU A 314 6.37 4.03 40.13
CA LEU A 314 5.08 3.57 40.68
C LEU A 314 5.16 2.16 41.23
N HIS A 315 5.87 1.26 40.54
CA HIS A 315 6.16 -0.09 41.05
C HIS A 315 6.83 -0.02 42.43
N ILE A 316 7.86 0.80 42.59
CA ILE A 316 8.55 0.93 43.88
C ILE A 316 7.63 1.50 44.96
N LEU A 317 6.80 2.49 44.61
CA LEU A 317 5.92 3.18 45.56
C LEU A 317 4.71 2.33 45.98
N LEU A 318 4.13 1.57 45.05
CA LEU A 318 2.85 0.88 45.20
C LEU A 318 2.98 -0.64 45.30
N ARG A 319 4.19 -1.19 45.25
CA ARG A 319 4.39 -2.61 45.56
C ARG A 319 4.13 -2.86 47.06
N PRO A 320 3.56 -4.02 47.41
CA PRO A 320 3.52 -4.46 48.80
C PRO A 320 4.95 -4.78 49.28
N THR A 321 5.21 -4.40 50.52
CA THR A 321 6.42 -4.66 51.31
C THR A 321 6.34 -5.97 52.08
N THR A 322 5.14 -6.43 52.40
CA THR A 322 4.90 -7.72 53.07
C THR A 322 4.50 -8.80 52.07
N GLU A 323 4.92 -10.04 52.32
CA GLU A 323 4.42 -11.19 51.56
C GLU A 323 2.90 -11.32 51.71
N PHE A 324 2.23 -11.57 50.59
CA PHE A 324 0.78 -11.74 50.53
C PHE A 324 0.44 -12.92 49.61
N SER A 325 -0.74 -13.50 49.83
CA SER A 325 -1.32 -14.52 48.95
C SER A 325 -2.71 -14.06 48.55
N LEU A 326 -3.07 -14.18 47.27
CA LEU A 326 -4.41 -13.84 46.80
C LEU A 326 -5.48 -14.84 47.30
N ASN A 327 -5.08 -16.07 47.63
CA ASN A 327 -6.01 -17.14 48.00
C ASN A 327 -6.28 -17.20 49.51
N ASN A 328 -5.34 -16.71 50.32
CA ASN A 328 -5.44 -16.76 51.77
C ASN A 328 -5.48 -15.33 52.31
N PHE A 329 -6.50 -15.04 53.11
CA PHE A 329 -6.61 -13.76 53.79
C PHE A 329 -5.39 -13.54 54.69
N SER A 330 -4.67 -12.43 54.48
CA SER A 330 -3.57 -12.01 55.34
C SER A 330 -3.82 -10.61 55.86
N TYR A 331 -3.89 -10.47 57.19
CA TYR A 331 -3.93 -9.16 57.83
C TYR A 331 -2.51 -8.58 57.80
N SER A 332 -2.31 -7.47 57.10
CA SER A 332 -1.05 -6.72 57.16
C SER A 332 -1.33 -5.22 57.31
N ASN A 333 -0.42 -4.51 57.97
CA ASN A 333 -0.49 -3.05 58.10
C ASN A 333 0.02 -2.33 56.84
N ASP A 334 0.26 -3.08 55.75
CA ASP A 334 0.79 -2.54 54.51
C ASP A 334 -0.35 -1.99 53.65
N SER A 335 -0.38 -0.68 53.42
CA SER A 335 -1.41 -0.02 52.61
C SER A 335 -1.47 -0.52 51.16
N ASN A 336 -0.38 -1.11 50.65
CA ASN A 336 -0.29 -1.58 49.28
C ASN A 336 -0.63 -3.08 49.13
N ASN A 337 -0.92 -3.79 50.24
CA ASN A 337 -1.39 -5.16 50.18
C ASN A 337 -2.76 -5.20 49.47
N PRO A 338 -2.96 -6.04 48.44
CA PRO A 338 -4.25 -6.16 47.75
C PRO A 338 -5.45 -6.38 48.68
N TRP A 339 -5.28 -7.08 49.81
CA TRP A 339 -6.35 -7.29 50.80
C TRP A 339 -6.81 -6.03 51.52
N ASN A 340 -6.01 -4.97 51.52
CA ASN A 340 -6.35 -3.66 52.10
C ASN A 340 -6.94 -2.69 51.07
N LEU A 341 -6.82 -3.02 49.78
CA LEU A 341 -7.26 -2.20 48.64
C LEU A 341 -8.66 -2.59 48.13
N VAL A 342 -9.16 -3.75 48.53
CA VAL A 342 -10.50 -4.24 48.16
C VAL A 342 -11.60 -3.50 48.91
N THR A 343 -12.78 -3.46 48.31
CA THR A 343 -13.98 -2.92 48.93
C THR A 343 -14.40 -3.77 50.14
N THR A 344 -14.81 -3.09 51.20
CA THR A 344 -15.28 -3.72 52.44
C THR A 344 -16.68 -3.22 52.77
N TYR A 345 -17.57 -4.12 53.17
CA TYR A 345 -18.97 -3.84 53.44
C TYR A 345 -19.24 -3.91 54.95
N ASN A 346 -19.56 -2.78 55.54
CA ASN A 346 -19.91 -2.65 56.96
C ASN A 346 -21.45 -2.69 57.13
N SER A 347 -21.96 -3.35 58.17
CA SER A 347 -23.39 -3.21 58.52
C SER A 347 -23.69 -1.85 59.11
N ILE A 348 -24.91 -1.39 58.88
CA ILE A 348 -25.50 -0.25 59.57
C ILE A 348 -26.54 -0.81 60.56
N SER A 349 -26.39 -0.48 61.84
CA SER A 349 -27.35 -0.86 62.88
C SER A 349 -28.68 -0.11 62.71
N LYS A 350 -29.77 -0.60 63.34
CA LYS A 350 -31.09 0.06 63.32
C LYS A 350 -31.07 1.50 63.87
N ASN A 351 -30.05 1.85 64.66
CA ASN A 351 -29.86 3.18 65.24
C ASN A 351 -29.01 4.10 64.35
N GLY A 352 -28.58 3.64 63.16
CA GLY A 352 -27.73 4.39 62.24
C GLY A 352 -26.23 4.31 62.53
N GLU A 353 -25.80 3.59 63.58
CA GLU A 353 -24.36 3.41 63.86
C GLU A 353 -23.74 2.36 62.93
N LEU A 354 -22.58 2.68 62.36
CA LEU A 354 -21.81 1.84 61.44
C LEU A 354 -20.92 0.85 62.22
N SER A 355 -20.95 -0.44 61.88
CA SER A 355 -20.08 -1.43 62.54
C SER A 355 -18.62 -1.18 62.17
N LYS A 356 -17.72 -1.14 63.18
CA LYS A 356 -16.28 -0.89 62.98
C LYS A 356 -15.57 -2.00 62.20
N ASN A 357 -16.10 -3.22 62.25
CA ASN A 357 -15.55 -4.36 61.53
C ASN A 357 -16.41 -4.65 60.30
N PRO A 358 -15.79 -4.94 59.14
CA PRO A 358 -16.51 -5.34 57.94
C PRO A 358 -17.11 -6.73 58.08
N ILE A 359 -18.29 -6.90 57.48
CA ILE A 359 -19.00 -8.18 57.42
C ILE A 359 -18.55 -8.98 56.20
N LEU A 360 -18.36 -8.28 55.07
CA LEU A 360 -17.90 -8.87 53.82
C LEU A 360 -16.72 -8.08 53.28
N THR A 361 -15.70 -8.79 52.82
CA THR A 361 -14.54 -8.24 52.12
C THR A 361 -14.44 -8.94 50.77
N GLU A 362 -14.32 -8.18 49.69
CA GLU A 362 -14.10 -8.79 48.38
C GLU A 362 -12.74 -9.47 48.32
N SER A 363 -12.63 -10.58 47.59
CA SER A 363 -11.35 -11.24 47.36
C SER A 363 -10.53 -10.44 46.35
N PRO A 364 -9.27 -10.08 46.64
CA PRO A 364 -8.43 -9.37 45.71
C PRO A 364 -8.10 -10.23 44.50
N THR A 365 -7.92 -9.58 43.35
CA THR A 365 -7.47 -10.20 42.11
C THR A 365 -6.09 -9.65 41.73
N ALA A 366 -5.45 -10.26 40.73
CA ALA A 366 -4.18 -9.76 40.20
C ALA A 366 -4.26 -8.31 39.67
N THR A 367 -5.47 -7.83 39.33
CA THR A 367 -5.68 -6.46 38.85
C THR A 367 -5.93 -5.46 39.98
N THR A 368 -6.22 -5.92 41.20
CA THR A 368 -6.40 -5.06 42.39
C THR A 368 -5.13 -4.26 42.70
N ASN A 369 -3.95 -4.84 42.50
CA ASN A 369 -2.70 -4.10 42.51
C ASN A 369 -1.80 -4.55 41.34
N MET A 370 -1.91 -3.85 40.21
CA MET A 370 -1.04 -4.08 39.05
C MET A 370 0.42 -3.64 39.29
N PHE A 371 0.72 -2.95 40.40
CA PHE A 371 2.08 -2.51 40.71
C PHE A 371 2.89 -3.54 41.51
N THR A 372 2.34 -4.73 41.75
CA THR A 372 3.04 -5.85 42.41
C THR A 372 4.27 -6.33 41.63
N MET A 373 4.17 -6.41 40.30
CA MET A 373 5.26 -6.81 39.41
C MET A 373 5.62 -5.67 38.46
N LEU A 374 6.89 -5.60 38.06
CA LEU A 374 7.35 -4.55 37.13
C LEU A 374 6.64 -4.64 35.77
N ILE A 375 6.40 -5.85 35.24
CA ILE A 375 5.74 -6.06 33.94
C ILE A 375 4.30 -5.54 33.96
N THR A 376 3.55 -5.86 35.01
CA THR A 376 2.16 -5.39 35.17
C THR A 376 2.11 -3.89 35.46
N SER A 377 3.15 -3.33 36.11
CA SER A 377 3.28 -1.88 36.32
C SER A 377 3.47 -1.13 34.99
N ILE A 378 4.31 -1.67 34.09
CA ILE A 378 4.48 -1.10 32.74
C ILE A 378 3.16 -1.11 31.97
N LEU A 379 2.40 -2.21 32.06
CA LEU A 379 1.08 -2.30 31.43
C LEU A 379 0.09 -1.28 32.01
N ALA A 380 0.03 -1.14 33.34
CA ALA A 380 -0.83 -0.16 34.00
C ALA A 380 -0.49 1.27 33.58
N VAL A 381 0.79 1.65 33.54
CA VAL A 381 1.20 2.99 33.10
C VAL A 381 0.94 3.21 31.61
N TYR A 382 1.07 2.19 30.77
CA TYR A 382 0.67 2.27 29.38
C TYR A 382 -0.85 2.52 29.23
N MET A 383 -1.68 1.84 30.01
CA MET A 383 -3.13 2.12 30.00
C MET A 383 -3.44 3.53 30.53
N MET A 384 -2.73 3.99 31.57
CA MET A 384 -2.81 5.37 32.05
C MET A 384 -2.43 6.39 30.98
N LEU A 385 -1.44 6.09 30.13
CA LEU A 385 -1.06 6.94 29.00
C LEU A 385 -2.22 7.14 28.02
N MET A 386 -3.05 6.11 27.84
CA MET A 386 -4.26 6.13 27.02
C MET A 386 -5.46 6.81 27.72
N GLY A 387 -5.28 7.26 28.97
CA GLY A 387 -6.29 7.97 29.75
C GLY A 387 -7.07 7.10 30.75
N ASP A 388 -6.73 5.80 30.88
CA ASP A 388 -7.38 4.91 31.85
C ASP A 388 -6.71 4.99 33.22
N SER A 389 -7.36 5.67 34.17
CA SER A 389 -6.88 5.83 35.55
C SER A 389 -7.42 4.78 36.53
N THR A 390 -8.15 3.76 36.06
CA THR A 390 -8.75 2.73 36.94
C THR A 390 -7.69 2.00 37.78
N TYR A 391 -6.47 1.87 37.29
CA TYR A 391 -5.38 1.22 38.01
C TYR A 391 -4.89 2.01 39.24
N LEU A 392 -5.28 3.28 39.40
CA LEU A 392 -4.93 4.11 40.54
C LEU A 392 -6.11 4.34 41.49
N SER A 393 -7.34 3.96 41.10
CA SER A 393 -8.54 4.26 41.89
C SER A 393 -8.58 3.56 43.25
N ASN A 394 -7.77 2.53 43.44
CA ASN A 394 -7.73 1.75 44.67
C ASN A 394 -7.02 2.48 45.81
N TRP A 395 -6.25 3.53 45.51
CA TRP A 395 -5.58 4.35 46.51
C TRP A 395 -6.33 5.65 46.76
N VAL A 396 -6.47 5.99 48.04
CA VAL A 396 -6.95 7.30 48.45
C VAL A 396 -5.84 8.33 48.19
N LEU A 397 -5.96 9.08 47.09
CA LEU A 397 -4.94 10.05 46.67
C LEU A 397 -4.62 11.09 47.75
N THR A 398 -5.58 11.48 48.59
CA THR A 398 -5.35 12.48 49.66
C THR A 398 -4.37 12.01 50.75
N GLU A 399 -4.14 10.71 50.88
CA GLU A 399 -3.30 10.14 51.94
C GLU A 399 -1.84 9.98 51.51
N ASN A 400 -1.55 9.97 50.20
CA ASN A 400 -0.21 9.74 49.67
C ASN A 400 0.25 10.90 48.78
N ILE A 401 0.92 11.88 49.40
CA ILE A 401 1.45 13.06 48.72
C ILE A 401 2.41 12.67 47.58
N ALA A 402 3.27 11.66 47.79
CA ALA A 402 4.22 11.22 46.77
C ALA A 402 3.50 10.64 45.54
N LEU A 403 2.42 9.87 45.75
CA LEU A 403 1.59 9.35 44.68
C LEU A 403 0.89 10.49 43.92
N VAL A 404 0.32 11.46 44.63
CA VAL A 404 -0.32 12.64 44.01
C VAL A 404 0.68 13.39 43.13
N VAL A 405 1.86 13.70 43.65
CA VAL A 405 2.91 14.39 42.89
C VAL A 405 3.28 13.59 41.65
N LEU A 406 3.47 12.29 41.78
CA LEU A 406 3.85 11.44 40.64
C LEU A 406 2.74 11.37 39.58
N VAL A 407 1.48 11.24 39.98
CA VAL A 407 0.32 11.22 39.07
C VAL A 407 0.12 12.56 38.37
N VAL A 408 0.23 13.68 39.09
CA VAL A 408 0.14 15.03 38.51
C VAL A 408 1.28 15.27 37.53
N CYS A 409 2.52 14.92 37.90
CA CYS A 409 3.68 14.99 37.02
C CYS A 409 3.49 14.11 35.78
N PHE A 410 3.04 12.86 35.96
CA PHE A 410 2.78 11.95 34.85
C PHE A 410 1.75 12.55 33.88
N SER A 411 0.58 12.94 34.37
CA SER A 411 -0.49 13.51 33.53
C SER A 411 -0.04 14.76 32.78
N PHE A 412 0.70 15.66 33.44
CA PHE A 412 1.24 16.86 32.80
C PHE A 412 2.25 16.50 31.69
N PHE A 413 3.24 15.68 32.00
CA PHE A 413 4.29 15.33 31.03
C PHE A 413 3.77 14.46 29.89
N THR A 414 2.99 13.43 30.18
CA THR A 414 2.61 12.44 29.18
C THR A 414 1.33 12.83 28.43
N THR A 415 0.22 12.99 29.15
CA THR A 415 -1.09 13.26 28.55
C THR A 415 -1.19 14.68 27.99
N ILE A 416 -0.76 15.70 28.73
CA ILE A 416 -0.89 17.11 28.30
C ILE A 416 0.24 17.50 27.35
N TYR A 417 1.50 17.19 27.66
CA TYR A 417 2.61 17.66 26.85
C TYR A 417 2.98 16.68 25.73
N LEU A 418 3.41 15.45 26.06
CA LEU A 418 3.98 14.52 25.07
C LEU A 418 2.94 14.02 24.06
N MET A 419 1.73 13.66 24.46
CA MET A 419 0.69 13.19 23.52
C MET A 419 0.28 14.31 22.56
N ASN A 420 0.13 15.54 23.05
CA ASN A 420 -0.17 16.69 22.19
C ASN A 420 1.02 17.04 21.28
N LEU A 421 2.25 16.95 21.77
CA LEU A 421 3.45 17.10 20.94
C LEU A 421 3.52 16.00 19.87
N PHE A 422 3.20 14.75 20.22
CA PHE A 422 3.15 13.64 19.29
C PHE A 422 2.14 13.88 18.17
N ILE A 423 0.92 14.29 18.53
CA ILE A 423 -0.12 14.66 17.55
C ILE A 423 0.35 15.82 16.66
N GLY A 424 0.99 16.84 17.24
CA GLY A 424 1.56 17.96 16.48
C GLY A 424 2.65 17.53 15.49
N LEU A 425 3.58 16.66 15.93
CA LEU A 425 4.64 16.09 15.10
C LEU A 425 4.04 15.26 13.95
N LEU A 426 3.06 14.39 14.24
CA LEU A 426 2.36 13.62 13.23
C LEU A 426 1.66 14.53 12.22
N SER A 427 0.97 15.57 12.68
CA SER A 427 0.29 16.54 11.83
C SER A 427 1.25 17.27 10.90
N ASN A 428 2.43 17.68 11.40
CA ASN A 428 3.44 18.33 10.58
C ASN A 428 4.03 17.37 9.54
N SER A 429 4.39 16.15 9.95
CA SER A 429 4.89 15.12 9.04
C SER A 429 3.89 14.74 7.94
N ILE A 430 2.59 14.72 8.25
CA ILE A 430 1.53 14.48 7.25
C ILE A 430 1.48 15.60 6.20
N ALA A 431 1.73 16.85 6.60
CA ALA A 431 1.72 18.00 5.70
C ALA A 431 2.96 18.04 4.79
N GLU A 432 4.13 17.69 5.33
CA GLU A 432 5.40 17.71 4.59
C GLU A 432 5.59 16.50 3.66
N THR A 433 4.89 15.39 3.91
CA THR A 433 5.08 14.16 3.12
C THR A 433 4.45 14.24 1.74
N ASN A 434 5.28 14.18 0.69
CA ASN A 434 4.81 14.02 -0.69
C ASN A 434 4.24 12.61 -0.91
N LYS A 435 2.91 12.51 -0.79
CA LYS A 435 2.16 11.25 -0.90
C LYS A 435 2.43 10.53 -2.23
N LYS A 436 2.60 11.27 -3.32
CA LYS A 436 2.81 10.69 -4.66
C LYS A 436 4.22 10.10 -4.79
N GLU A 437 5.25 10.85 -4.38
CA GLU A 437 6.64 10.38 -4.42
C GLU A 437 6.83 9.11 -3.58
N LEU A 438 6.35 9.15 -2.32
CA LEU A 438 6.48 8.01 -1.41
C LEU A 438 5.75 6.77 -1.94
N PHE A 439 4.58 6.96 -2.55
CA PHE A 439 3.85 5.89 -3.22
C PHE A 439 4.63 5.31 -4.40
N LEU A 440 5.17 6.15 -5.29
CA LEU A 440 5.96 5.69 -6.45
C LEU A 440 7.22 4.94 -6.00
N LEU A 441 7.94 5.44 -4.99
CA LEU A 441 9.10 4.78 -4.41
C LEU A 441 8.73 3.41 -3.81
N GLN A 442 7.59 3.33 -3.14
CA GLN A 442 7.09 2.10 -2.57
C GLN A 442 6.68 1.08 -3.66
N LYS A 443 6.01 1.52 -4.71
CA LYS A 443 5.68 0.71 -5.90
C LYS A 443 6.94 0.22 -6.61
N ALA A 444 7.97 1.06 -6.68
CA ALA A 444 9.28 0.72 -7.24
C ALA A 444 9.97 -0.42 -6.48
N LYS A 445 9.96 -0.38 -5.15
CA LYS A 445 10.55 -1.44 -4.31
C LYS A 445 9.90 -2.79 -4.58
N ILE A 446 8.56 -2.84 -4.62
CA ILE A 446 7.82 -4.07 -4.91
C ILE A 446 8.13 -4.58 -6.32
N LEU A 447 8.21 -3.68 -7.31
CA LEU A 447 8.59 -4.06 -8.67
C LEU A 447 10.03 -4.59 -8.76
N ALA A 448 10.96 -4.01 -7.99
CA ALA A 448 12.33 -4.49 -7.90
C ALA A 448 12.41 -5.88 -7.25
N GLU A 449 11.63 -6.13 -6.19
CA GLU A 449 11.51 -7.46 -5.57
C GLU A 449 10.95 -8.49 -6.56
N ILE A 450 9.89 -8.14 -7.30
CA ILE A 450 9.34 -8.99 -8.37
C ILE A 450 10.40 -9.30 -9.43
N GLU A 451 11.14 -8.28 -9.86
CA GLU A 451 12.17 -8.39 -10.90
C GLU A 451 13.33 -9.31 -10.47
N LEU A 452 13.79 -9.20 -9.22
CA LEU A 452 14.91 -10.00 -8.69
C LEU A 452 14.49 -11.42 -8.32
N PHE A 453 13.40 -11.56 -7.55
CA PHE A 453 13.09 -12.83 -6.89
C PHE A 453 12.00 -13.63 -7.59
N TYR A 454 11.04 -13.00 -8.27
CA TYR A 454 9.92 -13.73 -8.89
C TYR A 454 10.10 -14.01 -10.37
N LEU A 455 10.83 -13.16 -11.11
CA LEU A 455 11.16 -13.43 -12.51
C LEU A 455 12.20 -14.53 -12.64
N LEU A 456 12.03 -15.36 -13.66
CA LEU A 456 13.00 -16.36 -14.06
C LEU A 456 14.17 -15.71 -14.82
N PRO A 457 15.39 -16.27 -14.76
CA PRO A 457 16.56 -15.70 -15.42
C PRO A 457 16.36 -15.41 -16.92
N TYR A 458 15.67 -16.30 -17.66
CA TYR A 458 15.42 -16.07 -19.08
C TYR A 458 14.41 -14.92 -19.33
N GLN A 459 13.49 -14.67 -18.39
CA GLN A 459 12.48 -13.62 -18.51
C GLN A 459 13.11 -12.23 -18.40
N ARG A 460 14.13 -12.07 -17.54
CA ARG A 460 14.90 -10.84 -17.38
C ARG A 460 15.68 -10.40 -18.63
N ARG A 461 15.80 -11.27 -19.62
CA ARG A 461 16.55 -11.03 -20.87
C ARG A 461 15.66 -10.93 -22.09
N LYS A 462 14.34 -10.97 -21.90
CA LYS A 462 13.44 -10.73 -23.00
C LYS A 462 13.48 -9.24 -23.35
N ASN A 463 13.90 -8.94 -24.57
CA ASN A 463 14.03 -7.57 -25.06
C ASN A 463 12.70 -6.80 -25.06
N ASN A 464 11.57 -7.51 -25.12
CA ASN A 464 10.25 -6.91 -24.99
C ASN A 464 9.90 -6.47 -23.56
N TRP A 465 10.54 -7.06 -22.53
CA TRP A 465 10.30 -6.72 -21.12
C TRP A 465 11.37 -5.78 -20.57
N PHE A 466 12.59 -5.91 -21.07
CA PHE A 466 13.76 -5.13 -20.67
C PHE A 466 14.42 -4.50 -21.91
N PRO A 467 13.74 -3.54 -22.58
CA PRO A 467 14.31 -2.88 -23.74
C PRO A 467 15.44 -1.92 -23.35
N GLU A 468 16.34 -1.66 -24.29
CA GLU A 468 17.42 -0.67 -24.11
C GLU A 468 16.89 0.77 -24.03
N LEU A 469 15.81 1.07 -24.76
CA LEU A 469 15.12 2.36 -24.78
C LEU A 469 13.62 2.15 -24.59
N ILE A 470 13.01 3.00 -23.76
CA ILE A 470 11.57 3.00 -23.53
C ILE A 470 10.95 4.17 -24.30
N PHE A 471 9.92 3.87 -25.07
CA PHE A 471 9.12 4.86 -25.78
C PHE A 471 7.70 4.83 -25.23
N TYR A 472 7.17 5.99 -24.89
CA TYR A 472 5.85 6.11 -24.28
C TYR A 472 5.01 7.17 -24.97
N ARG A 473 3.71 6.93 -25.06
CA ARG A 473 2.70 7.87 -25.53
C ARG A 473 2.13 8.64 -24.35
N VAL A 474 1.95 9.94 -24.51
CA VAL A 474 1.25 10.84 -23.58
C VAL A 474 0.08 11.48 -24.32
N HIS A 475 -1.08 11.60 -23.67
CA HIS A 475 -2.18 12.37 -24.24
C HIS A 475 -1.83 13.85 -24.34
N LEU A 476 -2.26 14.48 -25.44
CA LEU A 476 -1.99 15.89 -25.69
C LEU A 476 -2.54 16.77 -24.56
N ASP A 477 -3.78 16.54 -24.13
CA ASP A 477 -4.44 17.31 -23.06
C ASP A 477 -3.62 17.33 -21.76
N GLU A 478 -3.11 16.17 -21.36
CA GLU A 478 -2.30 16.04 -20.14
C GLU A 478 -0.93 16.69 -20.30
N LEU A 479 -0.29 16.50 -21.46
CA LEU A 479 0.96 17.18 -21.81
C LEU A 479 0.77 18.70 -21.76
N GLN A 480 -0.35 19.22 -22.26
CA GLN A 480 -0.68 20.64 -22.25
C GLN A 480 -0.92 21.15 -20.83
N ASP A 481 -1.63 20.40 -20.00
CA ASP A 481 -1.82 20.75 -18.59
C ASP A 481 -0.49 20.77 -17.83
N MET A 482 0.40 19.83 -18.11
CA MET A 482 1.77 19.85 -17.60
C MET A 482 2.54 21.10 -18.10
N ILE A 483 2.46 21.44 -19.38
CA ILE A 483 3.11 22.64 -19.93
C ILE A 483 2.54 23.92 -19.31
N LYS A 484 1.21 24.01 -19.14
CA LYS A 484 0.52 25.15 -18.50
C LYS A 484 0.96 25.31 -17.05
N THR A 485 1.07 24.21 -16.30
CA THR A 485 1.53 24.27 -14.89
C THR A 485 2.99 24.68 -14.76
N ILE A 486 3.85 24.25 -15.68
CA ILE A 486 5.26 24.68 -15.75
C ILE A 486 5.34 26.17 -16.08
N LYS A 487 4.67 26.64 -17.16
CA LYS A 487 4.68 28.06 -17.57
C LYS A 487 4.14 29.01 -16.51
N ASN A 488 3.15 28.58 -15.73
CA ASN A 488 2.53 29.39 -14.69
C ASN A 488 3.29 29.36 -13.35
N ASN A 489 4.48 28.77 -13.29
CA ASN A 489 5.26 28.56 -12.05
C ASN A 489 4.48 27.81 -10.95
N LYS A 490 3.50 26.99 -11.33
CA LYS A 490 2.67 26.19 -10.41
C LYS A 490 3.10 24.72 -10.36
N TRP A 491 4.29 24.39 -10.85
CA TRP A 491 4.82 23.04 -10.78
C TRP A 491 5.11 22.67 -9.32
N LYS A 492 4.21 21.89 -8.71
CA LYS A 492 4.27 21.49 -7.29
C LYS A 492 4.96 20.14 -7.06
N VAL A 493 5.46 19.51 -8.12
CA VAL A 493 6.00 18.14 -8.04
C VAL A 493 7.46 18.14 -7.56
N THR A 494 8.23 19.17 -7.91
CA THR A 494 9.65 19.36 -7.55
C THR A 494 9.96 20.83 -7.30
N ASP A 495 10.95 21.12 -6.44
CA ASP A 495 11.44 22.50 -6.20
C ASP A 495 12.04 23.15 -7.47
N GLU A 496 12.53 22.33 -8.39
CA GLU A 496 13.07 22.76 -9.68
C GLU A 496 12.08 22.51 -10.81
N GLN A 497 11.99 23.46 -11.73
CA GLN A 497 11.11 23.35 -12.89
C GLN A 497 11.74 22.51 -13.99
N PRO A 498 10.96 21.63 -14.66
CA PRO A 498 11.44 20.91 -15.83
C PRO A 498 11.75 21.89 -16.97
N TYR A 499 12.85 21.65 -17.69
CA TYR A 499 13.17 22.41 -18.90
C TYR A 499 12.26 21.95 -20.05
N LEU A 500 11.58 22.91 -20.69
CA LEU A 500 10.77 22.66 -21.87
C LEU A 500 11.58 22.94 -23.14
N ILE A 501 11.76 21.92 -23.97
CA ILE A 501 12.41 22.06 -25.28
C ILE A 501 11.48 22.80 -26.24
N ASP A 502 12.02 23.70 -27.07
CA ASP A 502 11.27 24.50 -28.05
C ASP A 502 10.36 23.68 -28.99
N THR A 503 10.72 22.43 -29.26
CA THR A 503 9.92 21.49 -30.06
C THR A 503 8.57 21.17 -29.41
N ILE A 504 8.52 21.06 -28.07
CA ILE A 504 7.29 20.83 -27.30
C ILE A 504 6.43 22.09 -27.29
N LEU A 505 7.07 23.26 -27.18
CA LEU A 505 6.38 24.55 -27.22
C LEU A 505 5.71 24.81 -28.57
N LYS A 506 6.30 24.32 -29.67
CA LYS A 506 5.70 24.38 -31.02
C LYS A 506 4.47 23.49 -31.16
N ILE A 507 4.46 22.29 -30.57
CA ILE A 507 3.30 21.38 -30.57
C ILE A 507 2.09 22.06 -29.89
N ASN A 508 2.34 22.79 -28.80
CA ASN A 508 1.30 23.53 -28.07
C ASN A 508 0.70 24.73 -28.85
N GLY A 509 1.27 25.12 -29.99
CA GLY A 509 0.75 26.20 -30.86
C GLY A 509 -0.03 25.71 -32.08
N VAL A 510 -0.18 24.39 -32.27
CA VAL A 510 -0.85 23.79 -33.45
C VAL A 510 -2.38 23.73 -33.27
N ASP A 511 -2.90 23.88 -32.05
CA ASP A 511 -4.31 23.65 -31.72
C ASP A 511 -5.27 24.83 -31.97
N GLU A 512 -4.78 26.06 -32.20
CA GLU A 512 -5.68 27.13 -32.67
C GLU A 512 -6.34 26.77 -34.02
N ILE A 513 -5.77 25.80 -34.75
CA ILE A 513 -6.25 25.32 -36.06
C ILE A 513 -7.14 24.06 -35.91
N SER A 514 -7.05 23.32 -34.79
CA SER A 514 -7.79 22.07 -34.56
C SER A 514 -9.17 22.32 -33.93
N ASP A 515 -9.29 23.29 -33.01
CA ASP A 515 -10.55 23.65 -32.36
C ASP A 515 -11.61 24.13 -33.38
N GLU A 516 -11.22 24.90 -34.39
CA GLU A 516 -12.11 25.39 -35.47
C GLU A 516 -12.73 24.25 -36.32
N LYS A 517 -12.03 23.12 -36.44
CA LYS A 517 -12.53 21.94 -37.17
C LYS A 517 -13.43 21.06 -36.31
N ILE A 518 -13.18 21.02 -35.00
CA ILE A 518 -13.98 20.26 -34.04
C ILE A 518 -15.36 20.92 -33.88
N ASP A 519 -15.43 22.25 -33.82
CA ASP A 519 -16.69 22.99 -33.73
C ASP A 519 -17.59 22.78 -34.96
N LYS A 520 -17.02 22.84 -36.17
CA LYS A 520 -17.76 22.53 -37.41
C LYS A 520 -18.27 21.09 -37.47
N SER A 521 -17.52 20.13 -36.93
CA SER A 521 -17.94 18.73 -36.89
C SER A 521 -19.04 18.49 -35.84
N ASN A 522 -19.04 19.24 -34.74
CA ASN A 522 -20.06 19.16 -33.70
C ASN A 522 -21.40 19.75 -34.18
N GLU A 523 -21.39 20.87 -34.92
CA GLU A 523 -22.59 21.43 -35.54
C GLU A 523 -23.26 20.46 -36.53
N GLN A 524 -22.47 19.71 -37.31
CA GLN A 524 -22.99 18.68 -38.23
C GLN A 524 -23.60 17.49 -37.48
N ILE A 525 -23.02 17.10 -36.35
CA ILE A 525 -23.56 16.01 -35.50
C ILE A 525 -24.89 16.43 -34.86
N GLU A 526 -25.03 17.68 -34.44
CA GLU A 526 -26.26 18.20 -33.86
C GLU A 526 -27.42 18.24 -34.88
N GLN A 527 -27.11 18.57 -36.15
CA GLN A 527 -28.07 18.50 -37.25
C GLN A 527 -28.50 17.07 -37.60
N ILE A 528 -27.59 16.10 -37.47
CA ILE A 528 -27.90 14.68 -37.71
C ILE A 528 -28.80 14.13 -36.59
N ASN A 529 -28.55 14.51 -35.34
CA ASN A 529 -29.36 14.08 -34.20
C ASN A 529 -30.81 14.60 -34.30
N LYS A 530 -31.01 15.87 -34.68
CA LYS A 530 -32.37 16.39 -34.95
C LYS A 530 -33.13 15.59 -36.01
N LYS A 531 -32.45 15.18 -37.09
CA LYS A 531 -33.07 14.35 -38.14
C LYS A 531 -33.43 12.94 -37.66
N ILE A 532 -32.67 12.39 -36.72
CA ILE A 532 -32.95 11.08 -36.12
C ILE A 532 -34.18 11.17 -35.21
N ASP A 533 -34.30 12.24 -34.42
CA ASP A 533 -35.45 12.46 -33.53
C ASP A 533 -36.75 12.64 -34.32
N GLU A 534 -36.73 13.43 -35.40
CA GLU A 534 -37.89 13.58 -36.31
C GLU A 534 -38.31 12.26 -36.98
N ASN A 535 -37.36 11.38 -37.29
CA ASN A 535 -37.66 10.07 -37.85
C ASN A 535 -38.25 9.11 -36.81
N ASN A 536 -37.80 9.20 -35.55
CA ASN A 536 -38.32 8.38 -34.47
C ASN A 536 -39.76 8.76 -34.14
N GLU A 537 -40.12 10.05 -34.16
CA GLU A 537 -41.51 10.49 -34.01
C GLU A 537 -42.42 9.94 -35.11
N LYS A 538 -41.97 9.97 -36.37
CA LYS A 538 -42.72 9.39 -37.51
C LYS A 538 -42.88 7.87 -37.42
N ILE A 539 -41.94 7.17 -36.80
CA ILE A 539 -42.03 5.72 -36.57
C ILE A 539 -43.04 5.44 -35.45
N ASN A 540 -43.01 6.22 -34.37
CA ASN A 540 -43.96 6.07 -33.27
C ASN A 540 -45.41 6.34 -33.72
N GLU A 541 -45.66 7.38 -34.51
CA GLU A 541 -46.99 7.61 -35.11
C GLU A 541 -47.49 6.44 -35.97
N LYS A 542 -46.57 5.76 -36.68
CA LYS A 542 -46.92 4.58 -37.48
C LYS A 542 -47.24 3.38 -36.60
N ILE A 543 -46.53 3.21 -35.48
CA ILE A 543 -46.79 2.14 -34.51
C ILE A 543 -48.14 2.36 -33.84
N ASP A 544 -48.47 3.59 -33.45
CA ASP A 544 -49.75 3.92 -32.82
C ASP A 544 -50.93 3.65 -33.76
N LYS A 545 -50.81 4.01 -35.04
CA LYS A 545 -51.80 3.66 -36.08
C LYS A 545 -51.95 2.15 -36.27
N LEU A 546 -50.87 1.39 -36.12
CA LEU A 546 -50.88 -0.07 -36.24
C LEU A 546 -51.57 -0.72 -35.03
N MET A 547 -51.37 -0.15 -33.83
CA MET A 547 -52.02 -0.58 -32.60
C MET A 547 -53.53 -0.28 -32.60
N GLU A 548 -53.95 0.87 -33.16
CA GLU A 548 -55.37 1.17 -33.40
C GLU A 548 -56.03 0.19 -34.37
N LEU A 549 -55.32 -0.25 -35.42
CA LEU A 549 -55.84 -1.24 -36.37
C LEU A 549 -55.97 -2.63 -35.75
N ILE A 550 -55.03 -3.00 -34.88
CA ILE A 550 -55.06 -4.29 -34.16
C ILE A 550 -56.22 -4.33 -33.16
N THR A 551 -56.44 -3.23 -32.42
CA THR A 551 -57.55 -3.13 -31.46
C THR A 551 -58.92 -3.14 -32.14
N LYS A 552 -59.09 -2.44 -33.27
CA LYS A 552 -60.32 -2.52 -34.09
C LYS A 552 -60.61 -3.93 -34.63
N ASN A 553 -59.58 -4.69 -34.99
CA ASN A 553 -59.75 -6.06 -35.46
C ASN A 553 -60.10 -7.06 -34.34
N GLN A 554 -59.83 -6.73 -33.08
CA GLN A 554 -60.24 -7.54 -31.92
C GLN A 554 -61.70 -7.29 -31.53
N GLU A 555 -62.23 -6.07 -31.73
CA GLU A 555 -63.65 -5.74 -31.46
C GLU A 555 -64.63 -6.32 -32.50
N HIS A 556 -64.17 -6.66 -33.71
CA HIS A 556 -65.02 -7.32 -34.73
C HIS A 556 -65.08 -8.86 -34.64
N ASN A 557 -64.35 -9.47 -33.70
CA ASN A 557 -64.32 -10.92 -33.49
C ASN A 557 -64.96 -11.35 -32.14
N VAL A 558 -65.87 -10.53 -31.59
CA VAL A 558 -66.73 -10.87 -30.44
C VAL A 558 -68.20 -10.88 -30.86
#